data_AF-A0A0D3F6Z7-F1
#
_entry.id   AF-A0A0D3F6Z7-F1
#
_cell.length_a   1.000
_cell.length_b   1.000
_cell.length_c   1.000
_cell.angle_alpha   90.00
_cell.angle_beta   90.00
_cell.angle_gamma   90.00
#
_symmetry.space_group_name_H-M   'P 1'
#
loop_
_entity.id
_entity.type
_entity.pdbx_description
1 polymer ?
#
loop_
_entity_poly.entity_id
_entity_poly.type
_entity_poly.pdbx_seq_one_letter_code
_entity_poly.pdbx_strand_id
1 'polypeptide(L)'
;MSILAVPLEASASAETCQPANSMANMPIFIAVALIGAAVGGLLARQRKEELKRLNTQLRQINTALRRQAQIESFAPGLTYAPVGRATETEVIVDPRKQQLTVNLRNGKTFMRNQDLDMAVKEFRAALELAKSIGDRFEEKKAARGLGASLQRLGKYREAMNCYYKVLELSKETGEDSGCTEAYGAIADCYTELGDLERAAKLYDKYISRLQPGGGE
;
A
#
# COMPACT_ATOMS: atom_id res chain seq x y z
N MET A 1 -41.67 -68.19 -8.42
CA MET A 1 -42.62 -67.21 -7.87
C MET A 1 -41.95 -65.85 -7.90
N SER A 2 -42.39 -65.01 -8.83
CA SER A 2 -41.91 -63.65 -9.08
C SER A 2 -42.75 -62.66 -8.29
N ILE A 3 -42.15 -61.75 -7.51
CA ILE A 3 -42.74 -60.46 -7.08
C ILE A 3 -41.55 -59.52 -6.82
N LEU A 4 -41.09 -58.77 -7.82
CA LEU A 4 -41.46 -57.38 -8.16
C LEU A 4 -40.84 -56.35 -7.20
N ALA A 5 -39.76 -55.74 -7.69
CA ALA A 5 -39.27 -54.44 -7.26
C ALA A 5 -40.31 -53.37 -7.63
N VAL A 6 -40.71 -52.55 -6.67
CA VAL A 6 -41.54 -51.36 -6.89
C VAL A 6 -40.66 -50.14 -6.67
N PRO A 7 -40.46 -49.28 -7.69
CA PRO A 7 -39.74 -48.02 -7.54
C PRO A 7 -40.66 -46.93 -6.96
N LEU A 8 -40.09 -46.10 -6.09
CA LEU A 8 -40.75 -44.92 -5.52
C LEU A 8 -40.73 -43.81 -6.58
N GLU A 9 -41.89 -43.44 -7.11
CA GLU A 9 -42.01 -42.37 -8.10
C GLU A 9 -41.74 -40.98 -7.48
N ALA A 10 -40.90 -40.21 -8.16
CA ALA A 10 -40.63 -38.81 -7.89
C ALA A 10 -41.75 -37.94 -8.47
N SER A 11 -42.66 -37.47 -7.63
CA SER A 11 -43.61 -36.41 -7.98
C SER A 11 -42.97 -35.03 -7.81
N ALA A 12 -42.25 -34.59 -8.83
CA ALA A 12 -41.84 -33.20 -8.99
C ALA A 12 -43.05 -32.36 -9.43
N SER A 13 -43.77 -31.78 -8.48
CA SER A 13 -44.76 -30.74 -8.77
C SER A 13 -44.03 -29.42 -9.08
N ALA A 14 -43.78 -29.18 -10.37
CA ALA A 14 -43.37 -27.88 -10.87
C ALA A 14 -44.58 -26.95 -10.88
N GLU A 15 -44.71 -26.09 -9.86
CA GLU A 15 -45.62 -24.94 -9.92
C GLU A 15 -45.12 -24.00 -11.01
N THR A 16 -45.77 -24.06 -12.18
CA THR A 16 -45.60 -23.10 -13.26
C THR A 16 -46.19 -21.76 -12.81
N CYS A 17 -45.31 -20.81 -12.51
CA CYS A 17 -45.68 -19.42 -12.23
C CYS A 17 -46.36 -18.83 -13.48
N GLN A 18 -47.65 -18.52 -13.39
CA GLN A 18 -48.40 -17.83 -14.44
C GLN A 18 -47.80 -16.43 -14.68
N PRO A 19 -47.64 -15.99 -15.93
CA PRO A 19 -47.17 -14.64 -16.23
C PRO A 19 -48.31 -13.65 -15.97
N ALA A 20 -48.32 -13.03 -14.79
CA ALA A 20 -49.18 -11.90 -14.52
C ALA A 20 -48.74 -10.71 -15.41
N ASN A 21 -49.60 -10.36 -16.35
CA ASN A 21 -49.56 -9.11 -17.11
C ASN A 21 -49.29 -7.91 -16.18
N SER A 22 -48.05 -7.41 -16.21
CA SER A 22 -47.69 -6.10 -15.67
C SER A 22 -46.59 -5.48 -16.53
N MET A 23 -46.92 -5.21 -17.79
CA MET A 23 -46.07 -4.45 -18.72
C MET A 23 -46.51 -2.98 -18.85
N ALA A 24 -47.29 -2.45 -17.91
CA ALA A 24 -47.85 -1.11 -18.04
C ALA A 24 -48.01 -0.36 -16.71
N ASN A 25 -46.96 -0.29 -15.87
CA ASN A 25 -46.70 0.90 -15.03
C ASN A 25 -45.30 0.84 -14.36
N MET A 26 -44.22 0.97 -15.14
CA MET A 26 -42.90 1.23 -14.56
C MET A 26 -42.76 2.73 -14.27
N PRO A 27 -42.54 3.16 -13.02
CA PRO A 27 -42.40 4.58 -12.71
C PRO A 27 -41.21 5.17 -13.47
N ILE A 28 -41.42 6.33 -14.09
CA ILE A 28 -40.49 7.01 -15.01
C ILE A 28 -39.06 7.12 -14.43
N PHE A 29 -38.94 7.25 -13.09
CA PHE A 29 -37.66 7.28 -12.38
C PHE A 29 -36.81 6.01 -12.56
N ILE A 30 -37.43 4.82 -12.61
CA ILE A 30 -36.71 3.56 -12.82
C ILE A 30 -36.19 3.49 -14.24
N ALA A 31 -36.98 3.93 -15.22
CA ALA A 31 -36.54 3.97 -16.62
C ALA A 31 -35.34 4.94 -16.81
N VAL A 32 -35.40 6.14 -16.22
CA VAL A 32 -34.29 7.11 -16.27
C VAL A 32 -33.04 6.57 -15.57
N ALA A 33 -33.19 5.93 -14.41
CA ALA A 33 -32.06 5.32 -13.69
C ALA A 33 -31.40 4.18 -14.48
N LEU A 34 -32.19 3.31 -15.12
CA LEU A 34 -31.68 2.23 -15.95
C LEU A 34 -30.95 2.75 -17.19
N ILE A 35 -31.49 3.78 -17.86
CA ILE A 35 -30.82 4.43 -19.00
C ILE A 35 -29.52 5.10 -18.53
N GLY A 36 -29.53 5.82 -17.41
CA GLY A 36 -28.33 6.45 -16.84
C GLY A 36 -27.25 5.44 -16.46
N ALA A 37 -27.63 4.32 -15.84
CA ALA A 37 -26.72 3.23 -15.51
C ALA A 37 -26.15 2.53 -16.76
N ALA A 38 -26.99 2.31 -17.78
CA ALA A 38 -26.57 1.72 -19.04
C ALA A 38 -25.59 2.62 -19.80
N VAL A 39 -25.93 3.89 -19.99
CA VAL A 39 -25.08 4.86 -20.72
C VAL A 39 -23.80 5.16 -19.93
N GLY A 40 -23.88 5.39 -18.62
CA GLY A 40 -22.71 5.60 -17.77
C GLY A 40 -21.78 4.38 -17.71
N GLY A 41 -22.35 3.17 -17.66
CA GLY A 41 -21.60 1.93 -17.72
C GLY A 41 -20.91 1.70 -19.07
N LEU A 42 -21.58 2.03 -20.18
CA LEU A 42 -21.01 1.91 -21.53
C LEU A 42 -19.87 2.91 -21.74
N LEU A 43 -20.06 4.16 -21.34
CA LEU A 43 -19.05 5.22 -21.46
C LEU A 43 -17.82 4.93 -20.60
N ALA A 44 -18.01 4.40 -19.39
CA ALA A 44 -16.92 3.98 -18.51
C ALA A 44 -16.15 2.78 -19.09
N ARG A 45 -16.85 1.83 -19.73
CA ARG A 45 -16.21 0.71 -20.44
C ARG A 45 -15.40 1.17 -21.64
N GLN A 46 -15.92 2.10 -22.45
CA GLN A 46 -15.20 2.69 -23.58
C GLN A 46 -13.92 3.39 -23.13
N ARG A 47 -13.99 4.27 -22.11
CA ARG A 47 -12.79 4.93 -21.55
C ARG A 47 -11.78 3.94 -20.99
N LYS A 48 -12.24 2.85 -20.36
CA LYS A 48 -11.37 1.79 -19.83
C LYS A 48 -10.67 1.01 -20.95
N GLU A 49 -11.36 0.76 -22.06
CA GLU A 49 -10.78 0.11 -23.23
C GLU A 49 -9.77 1.01 -23.94
N GLU A 50 -10.08 2.29 -24.12
CA GLU A 50 -9.15 3.29 -24.66
C GLU A 50 -7.90 3.41 -23.78
N LEU A 51 -8.05 3.51 -22.46
CA LEU A 51 -6.91 3.53 -21.53
C LEU A 51 -6.08 2.25 -21.60
N LYS A 52 -6.72 1.08 -21.71
CA LYS A 52 -6.00 -0.19 -21.89
C LYS A 52 -5.22 -0.19 -23.20
N ARG A 53 -5.83 0.25 -24.30
CA ARG A 53 -5.17 0.36 -25.62
C ARG A 53 -3.98 1.32 -25.56
N LEU A 54 -4.17 2.52 -25.01
CA LEU A 54 -3.10 3.51 -24.83
C LEU A 54 -1.96 2.95 -23.96
N ASN A 55 -2.26 2.25 -22.87
CA ASN A 55 -1.25 1.62 -22.03
C ASN A 55 -0.48 0.51 -22.77
N THR A 56 -1.18 -0.33 -23.53
CA THR A 56 -0.53 -1.35 -24.36
C THR A 56 0.34 -0.74 -25.46
N GLN A 57 -0.11 0.35 -26.09
CA GLN A 57 0.67 1.08 -27.08
C GLN A 57 1.90 1.73 -26.45
N LEU A 58 1.77 2.38 -25.29
CA LEU A 58 2.88 2.93 -24.53
C LEU A 58 3.92 1.84 -24.19
N ARG A 59 3.48 0.65 -23.78
CA ARG A 59 4.38 -0.49 -23.55
C ARG A 59 5.08 -0.94 -24.83
N GLN A 60 4.35 -1.02 -25.95
CA GLN A 60 4.93 -1.37 -27.24
C GLN A 60 5.96 -0.33 -27.70
N ILE A 61 5.67 0.96 -27.56
CA ILE A 61 6.60 2.05 -27.87
C ILE A 61 7.83 1.98 -26.96
N ASN A 62 7.65 1.78 -25.66
CA ASN A 62 8.76 1.69 -24.71
C ASN A 62 9.65 0.46 -25.01
N THR A 63 9.05 -0.69 -25.35
CA THR A 63 9.80 -1.88 -25.79
C THR A 63 10.48 -1.71 -27.13
N ALA A 64 9.86 -0.98 -28.08
CA ALA A 64 10.48 -0.66 -29.37
C ALA A 64 11.65 0.31 -29.21
N LEU A 65 11.51 1.35 -28.37
CA LEU A 65 12.58 2.29 -28.02
C LEU A 65 13.74 1.56 -27.32
N ARG A 66 13.46 0.63 -26.40
CA ARG A 66 14.49 -0.23 -25.80
C ARG A 66 15.20 -1.11 -26.82
N ARG A 67 14.47 -1.67 -27.79
CA ARG A 67 15.08 -2.43 -28.90
C ARG A 67 15.92 -1.55 -29.80
N GLN A 68 15.47 -0.33 -30.07
CA GLN A 68 16.21 0.64 -30.88
C GLN A 68 17.49 1.09 -30.17
N ALA A 69 17.41 1.37 -28.87
CA ALA A 69 18.57 1.58 -28.00
C ALA A 69 19.47 0.34 -27.92
N GLN A 70 18.91 -0.87 -27.95
CA GLN A 70 19.67 -2.13 -28.04
C GLN A 70 20.38 -2.33 -29.38
N ILE A 71 19.80 -1.85 -30.48
CA ILE A 71 20.42 -1.91 -31.82
C ILE A 71 21.54 -0.86 -31.92
N GLU A 72 21.35 0.34 -31.35
CA GLU A 72 22.40 1.36 -31.24
C GLU A 72 23.49 0.97 -30.21
N SER A 73 23.16 0.12 -29.24
CA SER A 73 24.11 -0.50 -28.31
C SER A 73 24.58 -1.88 -28.76
N PHE A 74 24.79 -2.07 -30.07
CA PHE A 74 25.86 -2.98 -30.55
C PHE A 74 27.26 -2.43 -30.17
N ALA A 75 27.41 -1.98 -28.92
CA ALA A 75 28.62 -1.99 -28.14
C ALA A 75 28.57 -3.32 -27.36
N PRO A 76 29.51 -4.26 -27.59
CA PRO A 76 29.39 -5.61 -27.07
C PRO A 76 29.60 -5.59 -25.55
N GLY A 77 28.56 -5.89 -24.76
CA GLY A 77 28.79 -5.98 -23.30
C GLY A 77 27.62 -6.24 -22.37
N LEU A 78 26.35 -6.09 -22.75
CA LEU A 78 25.25 -6.30 -21.79
C LEU A 78 24.13 -7.21 -22.32
N THR A 79 24.09 -8.41 -21.75
CA THR A 79 23.00 -9.38 -21.84
C THR A 79 21.87 -8.96 -20.90
N TYR A 80 20.64 -8.75 -21.42
CA TYR A 80 19.45 -8.59 -20.57
C TYR A 80 18.66 -9.90 -20.48
N ALA A 81 18.51 -10.42 -19.26
CA ALA A 81 17.62 -11.51 -18.86
C ALA A 81 16.34 -10.93 -18.17
N PRO A 82 15.26 -11.71 -18.02
CA PRO A 82 13.89 -11.19 -18.07
C PRO A 82 13.37 -10.57 -16.76
N VAL A 83 12.36 -9.71 -16.94
CA VAL A 83 11.72 -8.83 -15.94
C VAL A 83 11.10 -9.60 -14.77
N GLY A 84 11.78 -9.53 -13.62
CA GLY A 84 11.20 -9.74 -12.30
C GLY A 84 11.18 -8.42 -11.52
N ARG A 85 9.99 -7.98 -11.11
CA ARG A 85 9.69 -6.78 -10.29
C ARG A 85 10.12 -5.42 -10.87
N ALA A 86 9.11 -4.58 -11.11
CA ALA A 86 9.26 -3.19 -11.44
C ALA A 86 10.08 -2.43 -10.37
N THR A 87 11.30 -2.03 -10.75
CA THR A 87 11.93 -0.75 -10.40
C THR A 87 13.05 -0.50 -11.42
N GLU A 88 12.69 -0.01 -12.61
CA GLU A 88 13.65 0.57 -13.54
C GLU A 88 13.06 1.88 -14.06
N THR A 89 12.92 2.82 -13.14
CA THR A 89 13.18 4.21 -13.50
C THR A 89 14.70 4.30 -13.63
N GLU A 90 15.21 4.28 -14.86
CA GLU A 90 16.56 4.80 -15.15
C GLU A 90 16.51 6.32 -14.96
N VAL A 91 16.38 6.73 -13.71
CA VAL A 91 16.91 8.00 -13.23
C VAL A 91 18.39 7.71 -13.00
N ILE A 92 19.28 8.67 -13.25
CA ILE A 92 20.64 8.62 -12.72
C ILE A 92 20.48 8.62 -11.19
N VAL A 93 20.28 7.43 -10.59
CA VAL A 93 20.08 7.29 -9.16
C VAL A 93 21.48 7.27 -8.56
N ASP A 94 21.82 8.31 -7.82
CA ASP A 94 23.05 8.33 -7.03
C ASP A 94 23.23 6.98 -6.33
N PRO A 95 24.39 6.31 -6.46
CA PRO A 95 24.60 4.98 -5.88
C PRO A 95 24.24 4.92 -4.38
N ARG A 96 24.44 6.05 -3.68
CA ARG A 96 24.06 6.23 -2.27
C ARG A 96 22.54 6.23 -2.06
N LYS A 97 21.77 6.87 -2.93
CA LYS A 97 20.29 6.88 -2.86
C LYS A 97 19.70 5.52 -3.20
N GLN A 98 20.33 4.79 -4.12
CA GLN A 98 19.96 3.41 -4.41
C GLN A 98 20.22 2.51 -3.20
N GLN A 99 21.41 2.61 -2.59
CA GLN A 99 21.73 1.85 -1.37
C GLN A 99 20.77 2.16 -0.22
N LEU A 100 20.40 3.42 -0.02
CA LEU A 100 19.40 3.83 0.97
C LEU A 100 18.06 3.12 0.76
N THR A 101 17.59 3.09 -0.49
CA THR A 101 16.33 2.43 -0.84
C THR A 101 16.39 0.92 -0.59
N VAL A 102 17.55 0.30 -0.88
CA VAL A 102 17.79 -1.12 -0.61
C VAL A 102 17.76 -1.40 0.90
N ASN A 103 18.47 -0.63 1.71
CA ASN A 103 18.49 -0.79 3.16
C ASN A 103 17.09 -0.66 3.76
N LEU A 104 16.30 0.33 3.34
CA LEU A 104 14.91 0.49 3.78
C LEU A 104 14.02 -0.69 3.39
N ARG A 105 14.20 -1.25 2.19
CA ARG A 105 13.48 -2.44 1.73
C ARG A 105 13.89 -3.69 2.51
N ASN A 106 15.18 -3.86 2.78
CA ASN A 106 15.71 -4.98 3.55
C ASN A 106 15.21 -4.92 5.00
N GLY A 107 15.28 -3.74 5.64
CA GLY A 107 14.75 -3.52 6.99
C GLY A 107 13.29 -3.93 7.11
N LYS A 108 12.43 -3.52 6.17
CA LYS A 108 11.01 -3.95 6.12
C LYS A 108 10.85 -5.46 5.91
N THR A 109 11.72 -6.05 5.11
CA THR A 109 11.70 -7.50 4.85
C THR A 109 12.06 -8.28 6.11
N PHE A 110 13.10 -7.88 6.82
CA PHE A 110 13.49 -8.47 8.10
C PHE A 110 12.42 -8.28 9.17
N MET A 111 11.76 -7.12 9.26
CA MET A 111 10.63 -6.93 10.17
C MET A 111 9.47 -7.91 9.90
N ARG A 112 9.18 -8.21 8.63
CA ARG A 112 8.15 -9.18 8.24
C ARG A 112 8.58 -10.61 8.60
N ASN A 113 9.85 -10.92 8.45
CA ASN A 113 10.43 -12.22 8.79
C ASN A 113 10.68 -12.40 10.31
N GLN A 114 10.42 -11.36 11.12
CA GLN A 114 10.68 -11.31 12.57
C GLN A 114 12.17 -11.29 12.97
N ASP A 115 13.08 -11.08 12.01
CA ASP A 115 14.51 -10.89 12.26
C ASP A 115 14.80 -9.44 12.71
N LEU A 116 14.38 -9.10 13.92
CA LEU A 116 14.38 -7.71 14.40
C LEU A 116 15.80 -7.11 14.54
N ASP A 117 16.80 -7.89 14.94
CA ASP A 117 18.18 -7.40 15.05
C ASP A 117 18.76 -6.99 13.68
N MET A 118 18.45 -7.75 12.63
CA MET A 118 18.85 -7.40 11.26
C MET A 118 18.07 -6.19 10.76
N ALA A 119 16.77 -6.09 11.08
CA ALA A 119 15.98 -4.90 10.77
C ALA A 119 16.57 -3.63 11.40
N VAL A 120 16.96 -3.69 12.68
CA VAL A 120 17.62 -2.56 13.38
C VAL A 120 18.91 -2.15 12.67
N LYS A 121 19.75 -3.10 12.24
CA LYS A 121 20.99 -2.81 11.52
C LYS A 121 20.71 -2.10 10.19
N GLU A 122 19.79 -2.63 9.39
CA GLU A 122 19.43 -2.05 8.10
C GLU A 122 18.81 -0.65 8.23
N PHE A 123 17.88 -0.46 9.17
CA PHE A 123 17.27 0.87 9.38
C PHE A 123 18.26 1.87 9.97
N ARG A 124 19.20 1.46 10.81
CA ARG A 124 20.27 2.34 11.31
C ARG A 124 21.20 2.76 10.18
N ALA A 125 21.61 1.82 9.32
CA ALA A 125 22.40 2.13 8.14
C ALA A 125 21.66 3.07 7.16
N ALA A 126 20.36 2.83 6.94
CA ALA A 126 19.51 3.72 6.17
C ALA A 126 19.41 5.13 6.79
N LEU A 127 19.27 5.23 8.11
CA LEU A 127 19.16 6.52 8.80
C LEU A 127 20.42 7.36 8.63
N GLU A 128 21.60 6.78 8.85
CA GLU A 128 22.87 7.48 8.69
C GLU A 128 23.14 7.87 7.23
N LEU A 129 22.77 7.00 6.29
CA LEU A 129 22.92 7.30 4.87
C LEU A 129 21.96 8.43 4.44
N ALA A 130 20.71 8.42 4.89
CA ALA A 130 19.74 9.49 4.61
C ALA A 130 20.21 10.85 5.15
N LYS A 131 20.75 10.88 6.38
CA LYS A 131 21.39 12.08 6.94
C LYS A 131 22.54 12.58 6.08
N SER A 132 23.41 11.68 5.63
CA SER A 132 24.58 12.05 4.81
C SER A 132 24.21 12.61 3.43
N ILE A 133 23.08 12.17 2.87
CA ILE A 133 22.55 12.65 1.59
C ILE A 133 21.72 13.94 1.78
N GLY A 134 21.28 14.22 3.02
CA GLY A 134 20.39 15.34 3.32
C GLY A 134 18.92 15.08 2.97
N ASP A 135 18.53 13.82 2.77
CA ASP A 135 17.15 13.44 2.44
C ASP A 135 16.33 13.28 3.74
N ARG A 136 15.70 14.37 4.19
CA ARG A 136 14.90 14.41 5.42
C ARG A 136 13.69 13.47 5.38
N PHE A 137 13.13 13.22 4.20
CA PHE A 137 11.97 12.35 4.06
C PHE A 137 12.33 10.88 4.28
N GLU A 138 13.42 10.43 3.66
CA GLU A 138 13.93 9.08 3.89
C GLU A 138 14.55 8.94 5.29
N GLU A 139 15.13 10.00 5.87
CA GLU A 139 15.57 10.03 7.27
C GLU A 139 14.39 9.74 8.22
N LYS A 140 13.24 10.42 8.00
CA LYS A 140 12.03 10.20 8.78
C LYS A 140 11.51 8.77 8.66
N LYS A 141 11.53 8.18 7.46
CA LYS A 141 11.12 6.78 7.25
C LYS A 141 12.06 5.79 7.94
N ALA A 142 13.37 6.00 7.84
CA ALA A 142 14.37 5.17 8.49
C ALA A 142 14.22 5.21 10.02
N ALA A 143 14.05 6.42 10.59
CA ALA A 143 13.85 6.61 12.03
C ALA A 143 12.60 5.88 12.53
N ARG A 144 11.49 5.96 11.79
CA ARG A 144 10.25 5.25 12.13
C ARG A 144 10.42 3.72 12.10
N GLY A 145 11.08 3.19 11.07
CA GLY A 145 11.36 1.76 10.96
C GLY A 145 12.30 1.26 12.06
N LEU A 146 13.31 2.06 12.41
CA LEU A 146 14.22 1.78 13.51
C LEU A 146 13.47 1.76 14.85
N GLY A 147 12.64 2.77 15.12
CA GLY A 147 11.81 2.86 16.31
C GLY A 147 10.90 1.65 16.48
N ALA A 148 10.19 1.26 15.42
CA ALA A 148 9.30 0.10 15.43
C ALA A 148 10.05 -1.22 15.67
N SER A 149 11.25 -1.36 15.10
CA SER A 149 12.09 -2.55 15.31
C SER A 149 12.60 -2.63 16.75
N LEU A 150 13.02 -1.49 17.33
CA LEU A 150 13.48 -1.39 18.71
C LEU A 150 12.34 -1.62 19.72
N GLN A 151 11.14 -1.10 19.44
CA GLN A 151 9.96 -1.31 20.28
C GLN A 151 9.61 -2.80 20.34
N ARG A 152 9.63 -3.51 19.19
CA ARG A 152 9.40 -4.96 19.14
C ARG A 152 10.49 -5.78 19.85
N LEU A 153 11.69 -5.22 20.04
CA LEU A 153 12.78 -5.81 20.82
C LEU A 153 12.71 -5.46 22.32
N GLY A 154 11.70 -4.69 22.77
CA GLY A 154 11.58 -4.23 24.15
C GLY A 154 12.53 -3.09 24.52
N LYS A 155 13.22 -2.49 23.55
CA LYS A 155 14.14 -1.35 23.75
C LYS A 155 13.38 -0.02 23.72
N TYR A 156 12.40 0.12 24.62
CA TYR A 156 11.43 1.22 24.60
C TYR A 156 12.05 2.62 24.65
N ARG A 157 13.08 2.85 25.47
CA ARG A 157 13.76 4.16 25.55
C ARG A 157 14.45 4.55 24.24
N GLU A 158 15.12 3.61 23.58
CA GLU A 158 15.76 3.86 22.29
C GLU A 158 14.72 4.06 21.18
N ALA A 159 13.61 3.29 21.22
CA ALA A 159 12.51 3.44 20.29
C ALA A 159 11.87 4.84 20.38
N MET A 160 11.62 5.32 21.61
CA MET A 160 11.09 6.67 21.84
C MET A 160 11.99 7.76 21.25
N ASN A 161 13.32 7.66 21.40
CA ASN A 161 14.23 8.62 20.78
C ASN A 161 14.06 8.67 19.25
N CYS A 162 13.84 7.52 18.62
CA CYS A 162 13.59 7.44 17.18
C CYS A 162 12.24 8.09 16.81
N TYR A 163 11.19 7.86 17.59
CA TYR A 163 9.88 8.48 17.34
C TYR A 163 9.86 9.99 17.60
N TYR A 164 10.58 10.47 18.63
CA TYR A 164 10.77 11.91 18.82
C TYR A 164 11.53 12.54 17.65
N LYS A 165 12.52 11.82 17.08
CA LYS A 165 13.20 12.26 15.86
C LYS A 165 12.25 12.35 14.66
N VAL A 166 11.29 11.42 14.52
CA VAL A 166 10.23 11.51 13.50
C VAL A 166 9.40 12.79 13.68
N LEU A 167 9.00 13.11 14.91
CA LEU A 167 8.24 14.33 15.20
C LEU A 167 9.04 15.62 14.92
N GLU A 168 10.34 15.62 15.22
CA GLU A 168 11.25 16.73 14.90
C GLU A 168 11.36 16.92 13.38
N LEU A 169 11.64 15.85 12.64
CA LEU A 169 11.79 15.90 11.19
C LEU A 169 10.50 16.34 10.48
N SER A 170 9.33 15.91 10.97
CA SER A 170 8.06 16.37 10.41
C SER A 170 7.81 17.87 10.61
N LYS A 171 8.30 18.45 11.72
CA LYS A 171 8.26 19.91 11.92
C LYS A 171 9.21 20.63 10.96
N GLU A 172 10.40 20.07 10.73
CA GLU A 172 11.38 20.63 9.79
C GLU A 172 10.87 20.59 8.33
N THR A 173 10.22 19.50 7.92
CA THR A 173 9.73 19.34 6.54
C THR A 173 8.35 19.93 6.30
N GLY A 174 7.64 20.35 7.35
CA GLY A 174 6.24 20.78 7.28
C GLY A 174 5.26 19.66 6.88
N GLU A 175 5.72 18.40 6.90
CA GLU A 175 4.93 17.24 6.47
C GLU A 175 4.54 16.41 7.69
N ASP A 176 3.27 16.46 8.05
CA ASP A 176 2.72 15.80 9.24
C ASP A 176 2.57 14.27 9.10
N SER A 177 2.99 13.70 7.96
CA SER A 177 2.86 12.27 7.71
C SER A 177 3.66 11.45 8.73
N GLY A 178 2.97 10.54 9.42
CA GLY A 178 3.54 9.67 10.45
C GLY A 178 3.68 10.32 11.83
N CYS A 179 3.30 11.58 12.02
CA CYS A 179 3.32 12.21 13.36
C CYS A 179 2.33 11.57 14.31
N THR A 180 1.10 11.34 13.85
CA THR A 180 0.04 10.71 14.65
C THR A 180 0.48 9.32 15.09
N GLU A 181 0.98 8.48 14.17
CA GLU A 181 1.55 7.16 14.51
C GLU A 181 2.70 7.26 15.54
N ALA A 182 3.57 8.26 15.42
CA ALA A 182 4.67 8.45 16.36
C ALA A 182 4.18 8.82 17.77
N TYR A 183 3.15 9.65 17.92
CA TYR A 183 2.56 9.94 19.24
C TYR A 183 1.99 8.69 19.91
N GLY A 184 1.25 7.87 19.15
CA GLY A 184 0.74 6.59 19.64
C GLY A 184 1.87 5.64 20.06
N ALA A 185 2.90 5.49 19.23
CA ALA A 185 4.02 4.60 19.54
C ALA A 185 4.85 5.04 20.75
N ILE A 186 5.02 6.36 20.96
CA ILE A 186 5.68 6.88 22.17
C ILE A 186 4.81 6.62 23.41
N ALA A 187 3.49 6.80 23.29
CA ALA A 187 2.56 6.48 24.38
C ALA A 187 2.62 4.99 24.75
N ASP A 188 2.61 4.09 23.77
CA ASP A 188 2.78 2.65 23.97
C ASP A 188 4.09 2.35 24.70
N CYS A 189 5.21 2.98 24.29
CA CYS A 189 6.50 2.81 24.97
C CYS A 189 6.46 3.28 26.43
N TYR A 190 5.76 4.37 26.75
CA TYR A 190 5.61 4.82 28.14
C TYR A 190 4.74 3.87 28.96
N THR A 191 3.69 3.30 28.37
CA THR A 191 2.84 2.28 29.00
C THR A 191 3.68 1.07 29.39
N GLU A 192 4.52 0.58 28.47
CA GLU A 192 5.42 -0.55 28.72
C GLU A 192 6.50 -0.25 29.78
N LEU A 193 6.89 1.02 29.92
CA LEU A 193 7.81 1.48 30.97
C LEU A 193 7.12 1.78 32.31
N GLY A 194 5.78 1.70 32.38
CA GLY A 194 4.99 1.95 33.58
C GLY A 194 4.68 3.42 33.90
N ASP A 195 5.06 4.36 33.02
CA ASP A 195 4.77 5.79 33.19
C ASP A 195 3.42 6.14 32.54
N LEU A 196 2.35 5.73 33.22
CA LEU A 196 0.98 5.88 32.73
C LEU A 196 0.54 7.35 32.60
N GLU A 197 1.09 8.25 33.41
CA GLU A 197 0.73 9.67 33.37
C GLU A 197 1.21 10.32 32.06
N ARG A 198 2.44 10.03 31.65
CA ARG A 198 2.96 10.52 30.36
C ARG A 198 2.32 9.82 29.17
N ALA A 199 2.06 8.51 29.30
CA ALA A 199 1.34 7.76 28.27
C ALA A 199 -0.04 8.37 27.99
N ALA A 200 -0.83 8.65 29.04
CA ALA A 200 -2.16 9.25 28.91
C ALA A 200 -2.11 10.60 28.16
N LYS A 201 -1.22 11.51 28.56
CA LYS A 201 -1.02 12.81 27.90
C LYS A 201 -0.68 12.68 26.41
N LEU A 202 0.03 11.63 26.02
CA LEU A 202 0.38 11.37 24.62
C LEU A 202 -0.76 10.70 23.85
N TYR A 203 -1.53 9.80 24.48
CA TYR A 203 -2.74 9.25 23.88
C TYR A 203 -3.80 10.32 23.65
N ASP A 204 -3.96 11.29 24.55
CA ASP A 204 -4.88 12.42 24.34
C ASP A 204 -4.50 13.20 23.08
N LYS A 205 -3.19 13.47 22.89
CA LYS A 205 -2.67 14.11 21.66
C LYS A 205 -2.84 13.23 20.43
N TYR A 206 -2.66 11.92 20.56
CA TYR A 206 -2.87 10.99 19.45
C TYR A 206 -4.32 11.01 18.99
N ILE A 207 -5.26 10.92 19.93
CA ILE A 207 -6.71 10.92 19.66
C ILE A 207 -7.15 12.26 19.07
N SER A 208 -6.68 13.39 19.63
CA SER A 208 -7.06 14.71 19.10
C SER A 208 -6.63 14.91 17.64
N ARG A 209 -5.50 14.32 17.23
CA ARG A 209 -5.04 14.34 15.83
C ARG A 209 -5.78 13.39 14.90
N LEU A 210 -6.41 12.33 15.43
CA LEU A 210 -7.24 11.43 14.64
C LEU A 210 -8.63 12.01 14.36
N GLN A 211 -9.12 12.88 15.22
CA GLN A 211 -10.42 13.50 15.05
C GLN A 211 -10.35 14.61 13.99
N PRO A 212 -11.17 14.57 12.92
CA PRO A 212 -11.26 15.64 11.94
C PRO A 212 -11.97 16.84 12.58
N GLY A 213 -11.22 17.71 13.26
CA GLY A 213 -11.76 18.92 13.89
C GLY A 213 -10.91 19.56 14.99
N GLY A 214 -9.79 18.97 15.41
CA GLY A 214 -8.98 19.45 16.54
C GLY A 214 -7.68 20.16 16.16
N GLY A 215 -7.67 20.94 15.09
CA GLY A 215 -6.52 21.78 14.71
C GLY A 215 -6.88 23.26 14.87
N GLU A 216 -6.54 23.84 16.02
CA GLU A 216 -6.23 25.27 16.12
C GLU A 216 -4.74 25.48 15.81
#